data_AF-A0A6B3H661-F1
#
_entry.id   AF-A0A6B3H661-F1
#
_cell.length_a   1.000
_cell.length_b   1.000
_cell.length_c   1.000
_cell.angle_alpha   90.00
_cell.angle_beta   90.00
_cell.angle_gamma   90.00
#
_symmetry.space_group_name_H-M   'P 1'
#
loop_
_entity.id
_entity.type
_entity.pdbx_description
1 polymer ?
#
loop_
_entity_poly.entity_id
_entity_poly.type
_entity_poly.pdbx_seq_one_letter_code
_entity_poly.pdbx_strand_id
1 'polypeptide(L)'
;TRIAKEMGLSGPALYRYFTGRDDLLNALIRDAYDDAAAAMARAAARSAKGSRGVRARLHDLAEAYRAWAVAEPHRYLLLQGAPIPGYVAPPDTLERARAVLGPFLPLFATGNPGPAVAATVDEMTAWLTAEESVRAWVAQYAPEAAEATEPAEAAEVTGAGGAVTAAAAHALAGAVLAWAQLHGSVSLEVAGQFAGMAHRGGTLLGAQMELLADAFGLE
;
A
#
# COMPACT_ATOMS: atom_id res chain seq x y z
N THR A 1 -28.24 7.84 -16.06
CA THR A 1 -29.40 7.20 -16.74
C THR A 1 -29.08 5.86 -17.38
N ARG A 2 -27.90 5.63 -17.98
CA ARG A 2 -27.51 4.32 -18.53
C ARG A 2 -27.47 3.20 -17.47
N ILE A 3 -26.79 3.44 -16.34
CA ILE A 3 -26.71 2.49 -15.20
C ILE A 3 -28.12 2.11 -14.69
N ALA A 4 -28.99 3.11 -14.52
CA ALA A 4 -30.37 2.85 -14.11
C ALA A 4 -31.09 1.92 -15.10
N LYS A 5 -30.95 2.22 -16.40
CA LYS A 5 -31.55 1.44 -17.48
C LYS A 5 -31.01 -0.01 -17.54
N GLU A 6 -29.72 -0.21 -17.29
CA GLU A 6 -29.08 -1.54 -17.22
C GLU A 6 -29.50 -2.33 -15.96
N MET A 7 -29.77 -1.65 -14.85
CA MET A 7 -30.27 -2.27 -13.61
C MET A 7 -31.79 -2.47 -13.58
N GLY A 8 -32.51 -2.18 -14.68
CA GLY A 8 -33.98 -2.20 -14.71
C GLY A 8 -34.64 -1.13 -13.82
N LEU A 9 -33.88 -0.13 -13.40
CA LEU A 9 -34.32 0.98 -12.55
C LEU A 9 -34.65 2.21 -13.41
N SER A 10 -35.61 3.01 -12.95
CA SER A 10 -35.83 4.34 -13.54
C SER A 10 -34.64 5.26 -13.21
N GLY A 11 -34.33 6.23 -14.08
CA GLY A 11 -33.30 7.24 -13.79
C GLY A 11 -33.42 7.86 -12.38
N PRO A 12 -34.62 8.26 -11.94
CA PRO A 12 -34.88 8.74 -10.58
C PRO A 12 -34.66 7.72 -9.46
N ALA A 13 -34.86 6.42 -9.72
CA ALA A 13 -34.67 5.37 -8.72
C ALA A 13 -33.19 5.21 -8.30
N LEU A 14 -32.25 5.50 -9.21
CA LEU A 14 -30.82 5.55 -8.90
C LEU A 14 -30.49 6.72 -7.95
N TYR A 15 -31.18 7.86 -8.14
CA TYR A 15 -31.00 9.05 -7.31
C TYR A 15 -31.57 8.93 -5.89
N ARG A 16 -32.33 7.87 -5.58
CA ARG A 16 -32.73 7.54 -4.20
C ARG A 16 -31.58 6.97 -3.38
N TYR A 17 -30.59 6.37 -4.03
CA TYR A 17 -29.43 5.77 -3.38
C TYR A 17 -28.21 6.67 -3.44
N PHE A 18 -28.06 7.42 -4.54
CA PHE A 18 -26.94 8.33 -4.73
C PHE A 18 -27.43 9.71 -5.13
N THR A 19 -27.06 10.72 -4.35
CA THR A 19 -27.42 12.12 -4.59
C THR A 19 -26.83 12.66 -5.90
N GLY A 20 -25.81 12.00 -6.45
CA GLY A 20 -25.22 12.34 -7.73
C GLY A 20 -24.12 11.36 -8.16
N ARG A 21 -23.43 11.73 -9.24
CA ARG A 21 -22.29 10.98 -9.78
C ARG A 21 -21.18 10.81 -8.75
N ASP A 22 -20.82 11.88 -8.04
CA ASP A 22 -19.68 11.85 -7.13
C ASP A 22 -19.99 11.03 -5.88
N ASP A 23 -21.25 11.01 -5.45
CA ASP A 23 -21.72 10.14 -4.38
C ASP A 23 -21.61 8.66 -4.75
N LEU A 24 -21.99 8.30 -5.99
CA LEU A 24 -21.76 6.97 -6.54
C LEU A 24 -20.26 6.64 -6.63
N LEU A 25 -19.43 7.57 -7.13
CA LEU A 25 -17.98 7.37 -7.23
C LEU A 25 -17.34 7.16 -5.85
N ASN A 26 -17.77 7.93 -4.85
CA ASN A 26 -17.33 7.77 -3.47
C ASN A 26 -17.63 6.35 -2.97
N ALA A 27 -18.85 5.87 -3.19
CA ALA A 27 -19.23 4.51 -2.78
C ALA A 27 -18.38 3.43 -3.50
N LEU A 28 -18.17 3.57 -4.81
CA LEU A 28 -17.36 2.62 -5.58
C LEU A 28 -15.88 2.64 -5.18
N ILE A 29 -15.30 3.82 -4.92
CA ILE A 29 -13.90 3.95 -4.48
C ILE A 29 -13.71 3.36 -3.08
N ARG A 30 -14.65 3.62 -2.17
CA ARG A 30 -14.62 3.04 -0.82
C ARG A 30 -14.69 1.51 -0.88
N ASP A 31 -15.66 0.98 -1.64
CA ASP A 31 -15.82 -0.45 -1.83
C ASP A 31 -14.56 -1.10 -2.44
N ALA A 32 -13.98 -0.48 -3.47
CA ALA A 32 -12.75 -0.95 -4.10
C ALA A 32 -11.56 -0.98 -3.13
N TYR A 33 -11.35 0.07 -2.33
CA TYR A 33 -10.31 0.05 -1.31
C TYR A 33 -10.57 -0.98 -0.22
N ASP A 34 -11.81 -1.15 0.23
CA ASP A 34 -12.16 -2.10 1.30
C ASP A 34 -11.89 -3.53 0.88
N ASP A 35 -12.20 -3.89 -0.36
CA ASP A 35 -11.92 -5.22 -0.86
C ASP A 35 -10.42 -5.45 -1.09
N ALA A 36 -9.69 -4.44 -1.58
CA ALA A 36 -8.23 -4.50 -1.67
C ALA A 36 -7.59 -4.68 -0.30
N ALA A 37 -8.00 -3.87 0.69
CA ALA A 37 -7.51 -3.96 2.07
C ALA A 37 -7.86 -5.31 2.70
N ALA A 38 -9.06 -5.84 2.44
CA ALA A 38 -9.43 -7.17 2.90
C ALA A 38 -8.57 -8.28 2.25
N ALA A 39 -8.22 -8.16 0.97
CA ALA A 39 -7.29 -9.08 0.31
C ALA A 39 -5.90 -9.06 0.97
N MET A 40 -5.38 -7.87 1.25
CA MET A 40 -4.10 -7.67 1.92
C MET A 40 -4.10 -8.19 3.36
N ALA A 41 -5.13 -7.89 4.14
CA ALA A 41 -5.29 -8.39 5.50
C ALA A 41 -5.37 -9.92 5.55
N ARG A 42 -6.12 -10.54 4.62
CA ARG A 42 -6.17 -12.00 4.49
C ARG A 42 -4.80 -12.59 4.17
N ALA A 43 -4.01 -11.95 3.30
CA ALA A 43 -2.67 -12.40 2.95
C ALA A 43 -1.70 -12.30 4.14
N ALA A 44 -1.69 -11.16 4.83
CA ALA A 44 -0.88 -10.95 6.04
C ALA A 44 -1.22 -11.98 7.14
N ALA A 45 -2.50 -12.22 7.39
CA ALA A 45 -2.95 -13.19 8.40
C ALA A 45 -2.57 -14.64 8.05
N ARG A 46 -2.54 -15.00 6.75
CA ARG A 46 -2.09 -16.33 6.31
C ARG A 46 -0.57 -16.47 6.43
N SER A 47 0.18 -15.45 6.01
CA SER A 47 1.65 -15.51 5.98
C SER A 47 2.25 -15.51 7.38
N ALA A 48 1.62 -14.80 8.34
CA ALA A 48 2.02 -14.81 9.75
C ALA A 48 1.86 -16.16 10.47
N LYS A 49 1.03 -17.08 9.95
CA LYS A 49 0.86 -18.45 10.50
C LYS A 49 1.94 -19.42 10.01
N GLY A 50 2.68 -19.06 8.97
CA GLY A 50 3.75 -19.88 8.42
C GLY A 50 5.07 -19.67 9.15
N SER A 51 5.97 -20.64 9.05
CA SER A 51 7.36 -20.52 9.51
C SER A 51 8.28 -19.90 8.45
N ARG A 52 7.73 -19.26 7.42
CA ARG A 52 8.52 -18.66 6.33
C ARG A 52 9.00 -17.26 6.74
N GLY A 53 10.23 -16.91 6.38
CA GLY A 53 10.88 -15.64 6.71
C GLY A 53 10.14 -14.41 6.19
N VAL A 54 10.62 -13.23 6.60
CA VAL A 54 10.05 -11.93 6.23
C VAL A 54 10.05 -11.75 4.71
N ARG A 55 11.10 -12.20 4.04
CA ARG A 55 11.20 -12.20 2.58
C ARG A 55 10.01 -12.91 1.93
N ALA A 56 9.69 -14.12 2.36
CA ALA A 56 8.54 -14.86 1.81
C ALA A 56 7.20 -14.14 2.06
N ARG A 57 7.06 -13.47 3.21
CA ARG A 57 5.86 -12.69 3.53
C ARG A 57 5.72 -11.45 2.62
N LEU A 58 6.82 -10.81 2.23
CA LEU A 58 6.81 -9.72 1.25
C LEU A 58 6.24 -10.19 -0.09
N HIS A 59 6.69 -11.35 -0.56
CA HIS A 59 6.15 -11.97 -1.78
C HIS A 59 4.66 -12.31 -1.68
N ASP A 60 4.22 -12.86 -0.54
CA ASP A 60 2.82 -13.19 -0.34
C ASP A 60 1.91 -11.96 -0.41
N LEU A 61 2.35 -10.82 0.13
CA LEU A 61 1.59 -9.55 0.05
C LEU A 61 1.58 -8.99 -1.36
N ALA A 62 2.73 -8.97 -2.04
CA ALA A 62 2.84 -8.48 -3.41
C ALA A 62 1.96 -9.29 -4.37
N GLU A 63 2.00 -10.62 -4.28
CA GLU A 63 1.16 -11.49 -5.10
C GLU A 63 -0.32 -11.37 -4.75
N ALA A 64 -0.68 -11.16 -3.47
CA ALA A 64 -2.07 -10.94 -3.09
C ALA A 64 -2.64 -9.65 -3.70
N TYR A 65 -1.87 -8.56 -3.69
CA TYR A 65 -2.29 -7.30 -4.31
C TYR A 65 -2.42 -7.45 -5.82
N ARG A 66 -1.43 -8.08 -6.46
CA ARG A 66 -1.47 -8.37 -7.90
C ARG A 66 -2.67 -9.25 -8.27
N ALA A 67 -2.92 -10.32 -7.53
CA ALA A 67 -4.03 -11.22 -7.77
C ALA A 67 -5.39 -10.50 -7.68
N TRP A 68 -5.55 -9.62 -6.68
CA TRP A 68 -6.73 -8.76 -6.58
C TRP A 68 -6.87 -7.84 -7.79
N ALA A 69 -5.79 -7.12 -8.14
CA ALA A 69 -5.80 -6.15 -9.24
C ALA A 69 -6.10 -6.77 -10.60
N VAL A 70 -5.55 -7.96 -10.88
CA VAL A 70 -5.78 -8.69 -12.14
C VAL A 70 -7.18 -9.31 -12.19
N ALA A 71 -7.73 -9.75 -11.06
CA ALA A 71 -9.10 -10.25 -10.98
C ALA A 71 -10.15 -9.13 -11.12
N GLU A 72 -9.84 -7.94 -10.61
CA GLU A 72 -10.75 -6.79 -10.56
C GLU A 72 -10.20 -5.56 -11.31
N PRO A 73 -9.88 -5.67 -12.62
CA PRO A 73 -9.13 -4.63 -13.34
C PRO A 73 -9.86 -3.29 -13.39
N HIS A 74 -11.20 -3.29 -13.45
CA HIS A 74 -11.98 -2.05 -13.44
C HIS A 74 -11.95 -1.33 -12.09
N ARG A 75 -11.92 -2.08 -10.98
CA ARG A 75 -11.81 -1.50 -9.63
C ARG A 75 -10.40 -1.00 -9.39
N TYR A 76 -9.38 -1.75 -9.84
CA TYR A 76 -8.00 -1.29 -9.83
C TYR A 76 -7.83 0.03 -10.61
N LEU A 77 -8.35 0.10 -11.85
CA LEU A 77 -8.23 1.31 -12.68
C LEU A 77 -9.09 2.48 -12.17
N LEU A 78 -10.14 2.21 -11.40
CA LEU A 78 -10.89 3.26 -10.70
C LEU A 78 -10.04 3.93 -9.62
N LEU A 79 -9.22 3.16 -8.91
CA LEU A 79 -8.34 3.65 -7.86
C LEU A 79 -7.06 4.28 -8.43
N GLN A 80 -6.37 3.55 -9.31
CA GLN A 80 -4.99 3.82 -9.70
C GLN A 80 -4.82 4.22 -11.17
N GLY A 81 -5.94 4.36 -11.90
CA GLY A 81 -5.94 4.76 -13.30
C GLY A 81 -5.92 6.28 -13.49
N ALA A 82 -6.35 6.73 -14.67
CA ALA A 82 -6.41 8.14 -14.99
C ALA A 82 -7.35 8.89 -14.00
N PRO A 83 -6.92 10.03 -13.44
CA PRO A 83 -7.77 10.82 -12.56
C PRO A 83 -9.08 11.19 -13.24
N ILE A 84 -10.17 11.08 -12.47
CA ILE A 84 -11.50 11.41 -12.96
C ILE A 84 -11.66 12.94 -13.00
N PRO A 85 -11.89 13.57 -14.17
CA PRO A 85 -11.99 15.02 -14.26
C PRO A 85 -13.09 15.59 -13.35
N GLY A 86 -12.73 16.62 -12.58
CA GLY A 86 -13.63 17.33 -11.67
C GLY A 86 -14.04 16.55 -10.41
N TYR A 87 -13.57 15.31 -10.23
CA TYR A 87 -13.85 14.52 -9.03
C TYR A 87 -12.82 14.80 -7.94
N VAL A 88 -13.29 14.98 -6.70
CA VAL A 88 -12.44 15.12 -5.51
C VAL A 88 -12.79 13.99 -4.56
N ALA A 89 -11.80 13.16 -4.24
CA ALA A 89 -11.96 12.07 -3.32
C ALA A 89 -12.22 12.59 -1.88
N PRO A 90 -13.15 11.99 -1.13
CA PRO A 90 -13.43 12.40 0.23
C PRO A 90 -12.26 12.05 1.17
N PRO A 91 -12.09 12.76 2.31
CA PRO A 91 -10.94 12.58 3.19
C PRO A 91 -10.75 11.14 3.69
N ASP A 92 -11.83 10.37 3.84
CA ASP A 92 -11.78 8.97 4.30
C ASP A 92 -11.07 8.02 3.33
N THR A 93 -10.84 8.43 2.08
CA THR A 93 -10.08 7.63 1.10
C THR A 93 -8.62 7.45 1.48
N LEU A 94 -8.03 8.40 2.22
CA LEU A 94 -6.65 8.29 2.68
C LEU A 94 -6.46 7.12 3.67
N GLU A 95 -7.36 7.00 4.65
CA GLU A 95 -7.31 5.92 5.64
C GLU A 95 -7.48 4.54 4.99
N ARG A 96 -8.33 4.47 3.96
CA ARG A 96 -8.56 3.24 3.20
C ARG A 96 -7.36 2.86 2.33
N ALA A 97 -6.72 3.84 1.68
CA ALA A 97 -5.47 3.61 0.97
C ALA A 97 -4.36 3.12 1.92
N ARG A 98 -4.25 3.75 3.10
CA ARG A 98 -3.35 3.33 4.19
C ARG A 98 -3.63 1.91 4.67
N ALA A 99 -4.87 1.44 4.62
CA ALA A 99 -5.21 0.06 5.00
C ALA A 99 -4.74 -0.99 3.99
N VAL A 100 -4.58 -0.62 2.72
CA VAL A 100 -4.02 -1.52 1.69
C VAL A 100 -2.50 -1.64 1.86
N LEU A 101 -1.82 -0.53 2.11
CA LEU A 101 -0.35 -0.49 2.23
C LEU A 101 0.15 -0.90 3.62
N GLY A 102 -0.64 -0.65 4.67
CA GLY A 102 -0.26 -0.87 6.07
C GLY A 102 0.36 -2.25 6.36
N PRO A 103 -0.16 -3.36 5.81
CA PRO A 103 0.42 -4.69 6.00
C PRO A 103 1.88 -4.86 5.58
N PHE A 104 2.42 -3.99 4.72
CA PHE A 104 3.85 -4.01 4.35
C PHE A 104 4.76 -3.40 5.42
N LEU A 105 4.28 -2.41 6.19
CA LEU A 105 5.08 -1.69 7.20
C LEU A 105 5.87 -2.62 8.14
N PRO A 106 5.25 -3.62 8.82
CA PRO A 106 5.97 -4.46 9.77
C PRO A 106 7.04 -5.36 9.10
N LEU A 107 7.01 -5.56 7.78
CA LEU A 107 8.02 -6.39 7.10
C LEU A 107 9.38 -5.70 6.99
N PHE A 108 9.43 -4.37 7.02
CA PHE A 108 10.67 -3.63 6.86
C PHE A 108 11.23 -3.07 8.17
N ALA A 109 10.46 -3.17 9.26
CA ALA A 109 10.84 -2.65 10.57
C ALA A 109 12.16 -3.24 11.11
N THR A 110 12.42 -4.53 10.85
CA THR A 110 13.64 -5.23 11.26
C THR A 110 14.69 -5.31 10.16
N GLY A 111 14.47 -4.62 9.04
CA GLY A 111 15.41 -4.59 7.92
C GLY A 111 16.67 -3.78 8.24
N ASN A 112 17.75 -4.11 7.55
CA ASN A 112 19.01 -3.37 7.54
C ASN A 112 19.19 -2.70 6.16
N PRO A 113 18.67 -1.48 5.97
CA PRO A 113 18.72 -0.80 4.68
C PRO A 113 20.16 -0.54 4.23
N GLY A 114 20.46 -0.96 3.01
CA GLY A 114 21.73 -0.67 2.36
C GLY A 114 21.83 0.78 1.84
N PRO A 115 23.02 1.21 1.40
CA PRO A 115 23.26 2.57 0.93
C PRO A 115 22.40 2.98 -0.28
N ALA A 116 21.89 2.02 -1.05
CA ALA A 116 21.01 2.29 -2.19
C ALA A 116 19.64 2.88 -1.81
N VAL A 117 19.17 2.66 -0.58
CA VAL A 117 17.87 3.16 -0.08
C VAL A 117 18.01 4.17 1.05
N ALA A 118 19.23 4.52 1.47
CA ALA A 118 19.50 5.41 2.59
C ALA A 118 18.82 6.79 2.44
N ALA A 119 18.90 7.41 1.26
CA ALA A 119 18.25 8.70 1.01
C ALA A 119 16.72 8.64 1.20
N THR A 120 16.08 7.54 0.81
CA THR A 120 14.64 7.33 1.05
C THR A 120 14.34 7.14 2.54
N VAL A 121 15.20 6.44 3.28
CA VAL A 121 15.08 6.31 4.73
C VAL A 121 15.19 7.69 5.42
N ASP A 122 16.12 8.54 4.99
CA ASP A 122 16.27 9.90 5.53
C ASP A 122 15.01 10.75 5.28
N GLU A 123 14.46 10.70 4.07
CA GLU A 123 13.21 11.40 3.72
C GLU A 123 12.02 10.89 4.55
N MET A 124 11.91 9.57 4.76
CA MET A 124 10.82 9.00 5.57
C MET A 124 10.99 9.32 7.06
N THR A 125 12.23 9.41 7.55
CA THR A 125 12.53 9.90 8.91
C THR A 125 12.06 11.34 9.08
N ALA A 126 12.36 12.22 8.11
CA ALA A 126 11.92 13.60 8.13
C ALA A 126 10.38 13.71 8.07
N TRP A 127 9.73 12.88 7.25
CA TRP A 127 8.27 12.85 7.15
C TRP A 127 7.61 12.39 8.45
N LEU A 128 8.12 11.31 9.06
CA LEU A 128 7.68 10.83 10.37
C LEU A 128 7.89 11.89 11.46
N THR A 129 8.94 12.69 11.37
CA THR A 129 9.21 13.76 12.34
C THR A 129 8.19 14.90 12.18
N ALA A 130 7.85 15.27 10.95
CA ALA A 130 6.94 16.36 10.65
C ALA A 130 5.46 16.02 10.89
N GLU A 131 5.03 14.79 10.60
CA GLU A 131 3.61 14.46 10.46
C GLU A 131 3.12 13.44 11.48
N GLU A 132 2.36 13.91 12.49
CA GLU A 132 1.73 13.04 13.50
C GLU A 132 0.81 11.99 12.89
N SER A 133 0.07 12.35 11.82
CA SER A 133 -0.83 11.41 11.16
C SER A 133 -0.10 10.20 10.55
N VAL A 134 1.18 10.35 10.21
CA VAL A 134 2.02 9.29 9.64
C VAL A 134 2.59 8.43 10.75
N ARG A 135 3.05 9.05 11.85
CA ARG A 135 3.46 8.31 13.06
C ARG A 135 2.33 7.42 13.58
N ALA A 136 1.11 7.96 13.70
CA ALA A 136 -0.05 7.21 14.13
C ALA A 136 -0.37 6.03 13.20
N TRP A 137 -0.20 6.20 11.89
CA TRP A 137 -0.39 5.12 10.93
C TRP A 137 0.68 4.03 11.05
N VAL A 138 1.96 4.40 11.21
CA VAL A 138 3.03 3.42 11.43
C VAL A 138 2.81 2.67 12.74
N ALA A 139 2.49 3.35 13.83
CA ALA A 139 2.19 2.73 15.11
C ALA A 139 1.00 1.76 15.06
N GLN A 140 0.00 2.04 14.21
CA GLN A 140 -1.14 1.14 14.02
C GLN A 140 -0.75 -0.23 13.41
N TYR A 141 0.20 -0.26 12.47
CA TYR A 141 0.55 -1.47 11.71
C TYR A 141 1.87 -2.12 12.15
N ALA A 142 2.77 -1.34 12.74
CA ALA A 142 4.09 -1.75 13.22
C ALA A 142 4.36 -1.12 14.60
N PRO A 143 3.57 -1.46 15.64
CA PRO A 143 3.71 -0.86 16.97
C PRO A 143 5.10 -1.07 17.58
N GLU A 144 5.67 -2.27 17.39
CA GLU A 144 7.03 -2.59 17.84
C GLU A 144 8.09 -1.68 17.21
N ALA A 145 7.89 -1.27 15.95
CA ALA A 145 8.78 -0.34 15.28
C ALA A 145 8.66 1.07 15.89
N ALA A 146 7.43 1.53 16.13
CA ALA A 146 7.17 2.86 16.69
C ALA A 146 7.67 3.03 18.12
N GLU A 147 7.72 1.95 18.91
CA GLU A 147 8.15 1.96 20.31
C GLU A 147 9.62 1.51 20.51
N ALA A 148 10.32 1.13 19.44
CA ALA A 148 11.69 0.64 19.52
C ALA A 148 12.62 1.68 20.17
N THR A 149 13.26 1.32 21.27
CA THR A 149 14.23 2.19 21.93
C THR A 149 15.56 2.12 21.21
N GLU A 150 16.10 3.27 20.78
CA GLU A 150 17.44 3.32 20.19
C GLU A 150 18.52 3.08 21.25
N PRO A 151 19.67 2.47 20.89
CA PRO A 151 20.84 2.42 21.76
C PRO A 151 21.25 3.85 22.18
N ALA A 152 21.68 4.00 23.43
CA ALA A 152 21.95 5.30 24.06
C ALA A 152 22.93 6.22 23.27
N GLU A 153 23.78 5.65 22.40
CA GLU A 153 24.75 6.38 21.57
C GLU A 153 24.11 7.16 20.40
N ALA A 154 22.92 6.77 19.92
CA ALA A 154 22.20 7.46 18.84
C ALA A 154 21.25 8.55 19.37
N ALA A 155 20.86 8.47 20.66
CA ALA A 155 19.89 9.35 21.29
C ALA A 155 20.39 10.80 21.54
N GLU A 156 21.70 11.05 21.53
CA GLU A 156 22.27 12.40 21.76
C GLU A 156 21.96 13.40 20.62
N VAL A 157 21.55 12.92 19.44
CA VAL A 157 21.37 13.77 18.24
C VAL A 157 19.92 14.26 18.07
N THR A 158 18.93 13.59 18.66
CA THR A 158 17.51 13.90 18.42
C THR A 158 16.86 14.65 19.60
N GLY A 159 16.65 15.96 19.43
CA GLY A 159 15.92 16.81 20.39
C GLY A 159 14.45 16.42 20.58
N ALA A 160 13.82 16.98 21.63
CA ALA A 160 12.54 16.60 22.24
C ALA A 160 11.26 16.81 21.39
N GLY A 161 11.19 16.22 20.21
CA GLY A 161 9.94 15.69 19.63
C GLY A 161 9.92 14.18 19.87
N GLY A 162 8.75 13.54 20.06
CA GLY A 162 8.68 12.09 20.31
C GLY A 162 9.57 11.34 19.30
N ALA A 163 10.63 10.69 19.81
CA ALA A 163 11.75 10.28 18.97
C ALA A 163 11.27 9.30 17.89
N VAL A 164 11.46 9.66 16.63
CA VAL A 164 11.24 8.75 15.50
C VAL A 164 12.34 7.71 15.56
N THR A 165 11.97 6.44 15.60
CA THR A 165 12.91 5.31 15.65
C THR A 165 13.42 4.99 14.25
N ALA A 166 14.65 4.49 14.13
CA ALA A 166 15.15 3.95 12.87
C ALA A 166 14.22 2.85 12.31
N ALA A 167 13.69 1.98 13.18
CA ALA A 167 12.78 0.91 12.77
C ALA A 167 11.49 1.45 12.12
N ALA A 168 10.92 2.55 12.64
CA ALA A 168 9.76 3.20 12.05
C ALA A 168 10.08 3.83 10.68
N ALA A 169 11.27 4.43 10.55
CA ALA A 169 11.74 4.96 9.28
C ALA A 169 11.97 3.86 8.24
N HIS A 170 12.57 2.73 8.63
CA HIS A 170 12.77 1.57 7.76
C HIS A 170 11.44 0.97 7.32
N ALA A 171 10.50 0.80 8.26
CA ALA A 171 9.14 0.32 8.00
C ALA A 171 8.47 1.16 6.91
N LEU A 172 8.48 2.49 7.08
CA LEU A 172 7.85 3.42 6.15
C LEU A 172 8.55 3.45 4.79
N ALA A 173 9.88 3.52 4.77
CA ALA A 173 10.67 3.55 3.53
C ALA A 173 10.47 2.29 2.69
N GLY A 174 10.56 1.12 3.33
CA GLY A 174 10.36 -0.15 2.64
C GLY A 174 8.94 -0.31 2.12
N ALA A 175 7.92 0.10 2.89
CA ALA A 175 6.54 0.07 2.43
C ALA A 175 6.32 0.99 1.22
N VAL A 176 6.83 2.23 1.24
CA VAL A 176 6.70 3.18 0.11
C VAL A 176 7.40 2.64 -1.14
N LEU A 177 8.61 2.07 -1.00
CA LEU A 177 9.34 1.48 -2.12
C LEU A 177 8.64 0.23 -2.67
N ALA A 178 8.12 -0.64 -1.80
CA ALA A 178 7.32 -1.79 -2.19
C ALA A 178 6.09 -1.34 -3.00
N TRP A 179 5.40 -0.30 -2.52
CA TRP A 179 4.23 0.26 -3.18
C TRP A 179 4.53 0.80 -4.58
N ALA A 180 5.62 1.56 -4.73
CA ALA A 180 6.03 2.11 -6.01
C ALA A 180 6.38 1.01 -7.03
N GLN A 181 7.16 0.00 -6.61
CA GLN A 181 7.54 -1.12 -7.48
C GLN A 181 6.33 -1.98 -7.88
N LEU A 182 5.47 -2.29 -6.90
CA LEU A 182 4.23 -3.03 -7.09
C LEU A 182 3.34 -2.33 -8.12
N HIS A 183 3.14 -1.03 -7.98
CA HIS A 183 2.33 -0.26 -8.94
C HIS A 183 2.95 -0.19 -10.33
N GLY A 184 4.27 -0.10 -10.46
CA GLY A 184 4.95 -0.17 -11.75
C GLY A 184 4.55 -1.43 -12.52
N SER A 185 4.73 -2.61 -11.92
CA SER A 185 4.44 -3.88 -12.60
C SER A 185 2.95 -4.19 -12.72
N VAL A 186 2.18 -3.99 -11.65
CA VAL A 186 0.75 -4.33 -11.63
C VAL A 186 -0.06 -3.42 -12.56
N SER A 187 0.26 -2.11 -12.62
CA SER A 187 -0.44 -1.20 -13.54
C SER A 187 -0.19 -1.56 -15.00
N LEU A 188 1.06 -1.88 -15.37
CA LEU A 188 1.41 -2.31 -16.71
C LEU A 188 0.70 -3.61 -17.09
N GLU A 189 0.61 -4.57 -16.17
CA GLU A 189 -0.11 -5.82 -16.38
C GLU A 189 -1.62 -5.59 -16.58
N VAL A 190 -2.27 -4.87 -15.65
CA VAL A 190 -3.71 -4.59 -15.70
C VAL A 190 -4.08 -3.77 -16.93
N ALA A 191 -3.21 -2.85 -17.37
CA ALA A 191 -3.40 -2.06 -18.58
C ALA A 191 -3.03 -2.83 -19.87
N GLY A 192 -2.69 -4.11 -19.79
CA GLY A 192 -2.36 -4.97 -20.94
C GLY A 192 -1.03 -4.64 -21.62
N GLN A 193 -0.17 -3.84 -20.99
CA GLN A 193 1.10 -3.39 -21.57
C GLN A 193 2.16 -4.50 -21.64
N PHE A 194 1.97 -5.62 -20.94
CA PHE A 194 2.82 -6.81 -21.06
C PHE A 194 2.45 -7.70 -22.26
N ALA A 195 1.39 -7.39 -23.00
CA ALA A 195 1.02 -8.14 -24.19
C ALA A 195 2.17 -8.20 -25.20
N GLY A 196 2.59 -9.41 -25.57
CA GLY A 196 3.69 -9.64 -26.51
C GLY A 196 5.10 -9.68 -25.90
N MET A 197 5.26 -9.46 -24.59
CA MET A 197 6.58 -9.44 -23.92
C MET A 197 7.05 -10.81 -23.38
N ALA A 198 6.31 -11.90 -23.66
CA ALA A 198 6.66 -13.30 -23.37
C ALA A 198 7.05 -13.66 -21.91
N HIS A 199 6.72 -12.82 -20.93
CA HIS A 199 6.90 -13.09 -19.50
C HIS A 199 5.56 -13.12 -18.76
N ARG A 200 5.56 -13.62 -17.52
CA ARG A 200 4.40 -13.55 -16.61
C ARG A 200 4.58 -12.37 -15.66
N GLY A 201 3.55 -11.56 -15.44
CA GLY A 201 3.62 -10.41 -14.53
C GLY A 201 4.07 -10.79 -13.12
N GLY A 202 3.61 -11.93 -12.61
CA GLY A 202 4.02 -12.44 -11.29
C GLY A 202 5.51 -12.82 -11.21
N THR A 203 6.13 -13.23 -12.33
CA THR A 203 7.58 -13.51 -12.37
C THR A 203 8.39 -12.21 -12.29
N LEU A 204 7.98 -11.16 -13.01
CA LEU A 204 8.64 -9.85 -12.94
C LEU A 204 8.48 -9.22 -11.54
N LEU A 205 7.26 -9.24 -11.01
CA LEU A 205 6.97 -8.73 -9.67
C LEU A 205 7.80 -9.47 -8.61
N GLY A 206 7.92 -10.80 -8.71
CA GLY A 206 8.78 -11.59 -7.85
C GLY A 206 10.23 -11.10 -7.88
N ALA A 207 10.82 -10.93 -9.06
CA ALA A 207 12.20 -10.44 -9.16
C ALA A 207 12.40 -9.04 -8.54
N GLN A 208 11.42 -8.15 -8.66
CA GLN A 208 11.47 -6.82 -8.03
C GLN A 208 11.39 -6.90 -6.50
N MET A 209 10.51 -7.74 -5.97
CA MET A 209 10.39 -7.94 -4.52
C MET A 209 11.66 -8.56 -3.92
N GLU A 210 12.35 -9.44 -4.64
CA GLU A 210 13.67 -9.97 -4.22
C GLU A 210 14.72 -8.86 -4.14
N LEU A 211 14.80 -8.00 -5.16
CA LEU A 211 15.73 -6.86 -5.16
C LEU A 211 15.47 -5.90 -4.01
N LEU A 212 14.19 -5.65 -3.70
CA LEU A 212 13.82 -4.83 -2.56
C LEU A 212 14.14 -5.50 -1.22
N ALA A 213 13.91 -6.81 -1.11
CA ALA A 213 14.28 -7.58 0.07
C ALA A 213 15.80 -7.54 0.31
N ASP A 214 16.61 -7.66 -0.75
CA ASP A 214 18.06 -7.51 -0.68
C ASP A 214 18.49 -6.10 -0.26
N ALA A 215 17.84 -5.07 -0.81
CA ALA A 215 18.13 -3.68 -0.46
C ALA A 215 17.86 -3.35 1.02
N PHE A 216 16.97 -4.10 1.67
CA PHE A 216 16.66 -3.99 3.10
C PHE A 216 17.26 -5.12 3.95
N GLY A 217 18.09 -6.01 3.38
CA GLY A 217 18.68 -7.13 4.11
C GLY A 217 17.66 -8.03 4.80
N LEU A 218 16.52 -8.28 4.16
CA LEU A 218 15.45 -9.11 4.73
C LEU A 218 15.79 -10.61 4.62
N GLU A 219 15.62 -11.33 5.74
CA GLU A 219 15.74 -12.80 5.84
C GLU A 219 14.44 -13.55 5.53
#